data_AF-A0A6C1PQL3-F1
#
_entry.id   AF-A0A6C1PQL3-F1
#
_cell.length_a   1.000
_cell.length_b   1.000
_cell.length_c   1.000
_cell.angle_alpha   90.00
_cell.angle_beta   90.00
_cell.angle_gamma   90.00
#
_symmetry.space_group_name_H-M   'P 1'
#
loop_
_entity.id
_entity.type
_entity.pdbx_description
1 polymer ?
#
loop_
_entity_poly.entity_id
_entity_poly.type
_entity_poly.pdbx_seq_one_letter_code
_entity_poly.pdbx_strand_id
1 'polypeptide(L)'
;MQWIDIETELTTAITDLLMAAVALYAIMKILSSRADQRIGQRAIVWSVAFGFLALAGVLGFVAHGFVLSDAAKELIWQPLYLSLGLTMSMFAVGVIIDLANRPAPRGVVVAFVVAGIGFYSLTLFVSGSFLVFILYEAVLLLFALGAYSAILIRRRKRFAAWMLAGIAVSITAAVVQATGTASIQIVWAFDHNGLFHLIQIAGVALLLKGILPGPR
;
A
#
# COMPACT_ATOMS: atom_id res chain seq x y z
N MET A 1 26.81 -1.41 -11.42
CA MET A 1 25.96 -1.58 -10.24
C MET A 1 26.30 -2.93 -9.64
N GLN A 2 26.63 -2.99 -8.35
CA GLN A 2 26.93 -4.23 -7.63
C GLN A 2 25.72 -4.61 -6.78
N TRP A 3 25.38 -5.89 -6.74
CA TRP A 3 24.32 -6.42 -5.87
C TRP A 3 24.75 -6.39 -4.41
N ILE A 4 23.79 -6.17 -3.51
CA ILE A 4 24.03 -6.38 -2.07
C ILE A 4 24.30 -7.86 -1.80
N ASP A 5 25.16 -8.18 -0.84
CA ASP A 5 25.53 -9.54 -0.44
C ASP A 5 24.81 -10.02 0.84
N ILE A 6 23.93 -9.19 1.39
CA ILE A 6 23.09 -9.52 2.55
C ILE A 6 21.83 -10.25 2.07
N GLU A 7 21.67 -11.51 2.48
CA GLU A 7 20.59 -12.39 2.01
C GLU A 7 19.19 -11.80 2.27
N THR A 8 18.94 -11.25 3.48
CA THR A 8 17.64 -10.67 3.84
C THR A 8 17.31 -9.39 3.08
N GLU A 9 18.32 -8.62 2.68
CA GLU A 9 18.15 -7.45 1.81
C GLU A 9 17.80 -7.88 0.38
N LEU A 10 18.40 -8.95 -0.13
CA LEU A 10 18.03 -9.53 -1.42
C LEU A 10 16.61 -10.10 -1.43
N THR A 11 16.21 -10.82 -0.38
CA THR A 11 14.82 -11.30 -0.28
C THR A 11 13.85 -10.13 -0.16
N THR A 12 14.18 -9.09 0.60
CA THR A 12 13.39 -7.85 0.67
C THR A 12 13.24 -7.22 -0.72
N ALA A 13 14.35 -7.01 -1.45
CA ALA A 13 14.32 -6.45 -2.80
C ALA A 13 13.45 -7.28 -3.77
N ILE A 14 13.55 -8.61 -3.73
CA ILE A 14 12.71 -9.48 -4.56
C ILE A 14 11.24 -9.33 -4.19
N THR A 15 10.91 -9.31 -2.90
CA THR A 15 9.52 -9.14 -2.45
C THR A 15 8.95 -7.76 -2.77
N ASP A 16 9.78 -6.71 -2.78
CA ASP A 16 9.45 -5.38 -3.29
C ASP A 16 9.04 -5.42 -4.77
N LEU A 17 9.83 -6.11 -5.59
CA LEU A 17 9.54 -6.26 -7.02
C LEU A 17 8.27 -7.09 -7.25
N LEU A 18 8.03 -8.12 -6.45
CA LEU A 18 6.79 -8.90 -6.47
C LEU A 18 5.59 -8.05 -6.07
N MET A 19 5.71 -7.21 -5.04
CA MET A 19 4.67 -6.24 -4.66
C MET A 19 4.32 -5.31 -5.82
N ALA A 20 5.34 -4.77 -6.50
CA ALA A 20 5.14 -3.92 -7.66
C ALA A 20 4.42 -4.64 -8.80
N ALA A 21 4.80 -5.88 -9.10
CA ALA A 21 4.13 -6.70 -10.11
C ALA A 21 2.65 -6.98 -9.76
N VAL A 22 2.35 -7.29 -8.50
CA VAL A 22 0.98 -7.51 -8.02
C VAL A 22 0.16 -6.22 -8.08
N ALA A 23 0.74 -5.08 -7.73
CA ALA A 23 0.09 -3.77 -7.84
C ALA A 23 -0.22 -3.42 -9.30
N LEU A 24 0.71 -3.64 -10.24
CA LEU A 24 0.47 -3.47 -11.67
C LEU A 24 -0.63 -4.40 -12.20
N TYR A 25 -0.64 -5.66 -11.75
CA TYR A 25 -1.73 -6.60 -12.06
C TYR A 25 -3.09 -6.09 -11.56
N ALA A 26 -3.14 -5.56 -10.35
CA ALA A 26 -4.36 -4.97 -9.79
C ALA A 26 -4.85 -3.79 -10.65
N ILE A 27 -3.97 -2.89 -11.08
CA ILE A 27 -4.31 -1.78 -11.99
C ILE A 27 -4.94 -2.31 -13.27
N MET A 28 -4.29 -3.29 -13.94
CA MET A 28 -4.81 -3.86 -15.18
C MET A 28 -6.22 -4.43 -15.01
N LYS A 29 -6.45 -5.20 -13.93
CA LYS A 29 -7.77 -5.79 -13.63
C LYS A 29 -8.84 -4.75 -13.30
N ILE A 30 -8.49 -3.71 -12.57
CA ILE A 30 -9.41 -2.63 -12.20
C ILE A 30 -9.79 -1.81 -13.44
N LEU A 31 -8.82 -1.45 -14.28
CA LEU A 31 -9.07 -0.69 -15.50
C LEU A 31 -9.83 -1.51 -16.54
N SER A 32 -9.55 -2.81 -16.68
CA SER A 32 -10.29 -3.69 -17.60
C SER A 32 -11.75 -3.89 -17.18
N SER A 33 -12.07 -3.75 -15.89
CA SER A 33 -13.43 -3.87 -15.36
C SER A 33 -14.09 -2.52 -15.06
N ARG A 34 -13.48 -1.40 -15.49
CA ARG A 34 -13.95 -0.05 -15.15
C ARG A 34 -15.36 0.25 -15.63
N ALA A 35 -15.75 -0.25 -16.82
CA ALA A 35 -17.09 -0.05 -17.37
C ALA A 35 -18.20 -0.70 -16.52
N ASP A 36 -17.84 -1.73 -15.74
CA ASP A 36 -18.74 -2.46 -14.86
C ASP A 36 -18.84 -1.84 -13.46
N GLN A 37 -18.01 -0.84 -13.17
CA GLN A 37 -17.99 -0.16 -11.88
C GLN A 37 -19.09 0.89 -11.81
N ARG A 38 -19.91 0.82 -10.75
CA ARG A 38 -20.98 1.81 -10.51
C ARG A 38 -20.46 3.25 -10.38
N ILE A 39 -19.25 3.42 -9.85
CA ILE A 39 -18.61 4.72 -9.64
C ILE A 39 -17.26 4.71 -10.35
N GLY A 40 -17.17 5.28 -11.55
CA GLY A 40 -15.94 5.26 -12.34
C GLY A 40 -14.71 5.88 -11.65
N GLN A 41 -14.92 6.88 -10.78
CA GLN A 41 -13.85 7.49 -9.97
C GLN A 41 -13.21 6.48 -9.01
N ARG A 42 -13.98 5.52 -8.49
CA ARG A 42 -13.49 4.46 -7.59
C ARG A 42 -12.37 3.66 -8.26
N ALA A 43 -12.58 3.23 -9.50
CA ALA A 43 -11.59 2.48 -10.26
C ALA A 43 -10.31 3.30 -10.48
N ILE A 44 -10.45 4.59 -10.81
CA ILE A 44 -9.30 5.48 -11.01
C ILE A 44 -8.50 5.64 -9.71
N VAL A 45 -9.16 5.97 -8.60
CA VAL A 45 -8.49 6.22 -7.31
C VAL A 45 -7.73 4.99 -6.83
N TRP A 46 -8.33 3.80 -6.90
CA TRP A 46 -7.65 2.55 -6.56
C TRP A 46 -6.49 2.24 -7.52
N SER A 47 -6.64 2.51 -8.82
CA SER A 47 -5.56 2.35 -9.80
C SER A 47 -4.40 3.29 -9.52
N VAL A 48 -4.67 4.54 -9.12
CA VAL A 48 -3.64 5.52 -8.74
C VAL A 48 -2.94 5.08 -7.44
N ALA A 49 -3.69 4.61 -6.44
CA ALA A 49 -3.10 4.06 -5.21
C ALA A 49 -2.14 2.91 -5.50
N PHE A 50 -2.56 1.93 -6.32
CA PHE A 50 -1.69 0.84 -6.74
C PHE A 50 -0.54 1.29 -7.65
N GLY A 51 -0.72 2.36 -8.42
CA GLY A 51 0.36 2.95 -9.23
C GLY A 51 1.50 3.48 -8.36
N PHE A 52 1.16 4.20 -7.28
CA PHE A 52 2.15 4.65 -6.31
C PHE A 52 2.77 3.48 -5.53
N LEU A 53 1.99 2.46 -5.16
CA LEU A 53 2.53 1.24 -4.53
C LEU A 53 3.52 0.53 -5.45
N ALA A 54 3.22 0.44 -6.75
CA ALA A 54 4.12 -0.15 -7.73
C ALA A 54 5.42 0.66 -7.88
N LEU A 55 5.32 1.99 -7.91
CA LEU A 55 6.50 2.86 -7.93
C LEU A 55 7.35 2.68 -6.66
N ALA A 56 6.72 2.63 -5.49
CA ALA A 56 7.40 2.39 -4.23
C ALA A 56 8.13 1.05 -4.22
N GLY A 57 7.49 -0.04 -4.69
CA GLY A 57 8.13 -1.36 -4.78
C GLY A 57 9.30 -1.40 -5.76
N VAL A 58 9.22 -0.71 -6.91
CA VAL A 58 10.37 -0.61 -7.83
C VAL A 58 11.53 0.15 -7.19
N LEU A 59 11.24 1.26 -6.48
CA LEU A 59 12.27 2.02 -5.76
C LEU A 59 12.86 1.22 -4.59
N GLY A 60 12.03 0.46 -3.87
CA GLY A 60 12.44 -0.45 -2.80
C GLY A 60 13.37 -1.56 -3.30
N PHE A 61 13.02 -2.18 -4.44
CA PHE A 61 13.91 -3.15 -5.11
C PHE A 61 15.29 -2.55 -5.41
N VAL A 62 15.36 -1.31 -5.87
CA VAL A 62 16.66 -0.64 -6.11
C VAL A 62 17.37 -0.32 -4.80
N ALA A 63 16.64 0.17 -3.79
CA ALA A 63 17.20 0.57 -2.50
C ALA A 63 17.78 -0.60 -1.70
N HIS A 64 17.14 -1.77 -1.78
CA HIS A 64 17.53 -2.98 -1.07
C HIS A 64 18.43 -3.90 -1.91
N GLY A 65 18.25 -3.93 -3.24
CA GLY A 65 18.95 -4.89 -4.11
C GLY A 65 20.39 -4.52 -4.45
N PHE A 66 20.75 -3.24 -4.43
CA PHE A 66 22.06 -2.77 -4.88
C PHE A 66 22.85 -2.10 -3.76
N VAL A 67 24.18 -2.21 -3.84
CA VAL A 67 25.09 -1.40 -3.04
C VAL A 67 25.04 0.04 -3.57
N LEU A 68 24.56 0.97 -2.73
CA LEU A 68 24.39 2.38 -3.04
C LEU A 68 25.23 3.23 -2.10
N SER A 69 25.70 4.38 -2.58
CA SER A 69 26.25 5.42 -1.68
C SER A 69 25.15 6.00 -0.81
N ASP A 70 25.50 6.56 0.34
CA ASP A 70 24.53 7.17 1.25
C ASP A 70 23.69 8.24 0.55
N ALA A 71 24.32 9.10 -0.26
CA ALA A 71 23.62 10.11 -1.05
C ALA A 71 22.64 9.50 -2.08
N ALA A 72 23.00 8.39 -2.74
CA ALA A 72 22.10 7.72 -3.67
C ALA A 72 20.93 7.03 -2.94
N LYS A 73 21.20 6.44 -1.77
CA LYS A 73 20.18 5.87 -0.90
C LYS A 73 19.20 6.96 -0.48
N GLU A 74 19.68 8.04 0.13
CA GLU A 74 18.85 9.20 0.52
C GLU A 74 17.99 9.72 -0.64
N LEU A 75 18.56 9.86 -1.84
CA LEU A 75 17.85 10.33 -3.03
C LEU A 75 16.72 9.38 -3.46
N ILE A 76 16.92 8.06 -3.39
CA ILE A 76 15.90 7.06 -3.75
C ILE A 76 14.79 6.98 -2.69
N TRP A 77 15.13 7.16 -1.42
CA TRP A 77 14.14 7.13 -0.34
C TRP A 77 13.15 8.31 -0.41
N GLN A 78 13.52 9.45 -0.98
CA GLN A 78 12.60 10.59 -1.14
C GLN A 78 11.35 10.27 -1.99
N PRO A 79 11.48 9.87 -3.28
CA PRO A 79 10.32 9.50 -4.09
C PRO A 79 9.62 8.24 -3.56
N LEU A 80 10.32 7.36 -2.84
CA LEU A 80 9.73 6.19 -2.20
C LEU A 80 8.75 6.62 -1.10
N TYR A 81 9.17 7.46 -0.15
CA TYR A 81 8.29 7.97 0.90
C TYR A 81 7.11 8.76 0.33
N LEU A 82 7.35 9.61 -0.67
CA LEU A 82 6.24 10.31 -1.34
C LEU A 82 5.23 9.34 -1.96
N SER A 83 5.70 8.28 -2.60
CA SER A 83 4.84 7.25 -3.20
C SER A 83 4.05 6.49 -2.15
N LEU A 84 4.67 6.11 -1.03
CA LEU A 84 3.96 5.46 0.08
C LEU A 84 2.89 6.39 0.69
N GLY A 85 3.21 7.66 0.89
CA GLY A 85 2.26 8.66 1.36
C GLY A 85 1.04 8.79 0.44
N LEU A 86 1.28 8.95 -0.86
CA LEU A 86 0.22 9.09 -1.85
C LEU A 86 -0.59 7.80 -2.06
N THR A 87 0.03 6.63 -1.88
CA THR A 87 -0.66 5.33 -1.84
C THR A 87 -1.75 5.35 -0.76
N MET A 88 -1.37 5.70 0.47
CA MET A 88 -2.30 5.72 1.60
C MET A 88 -3.34 6.84 1.49
N SER A 89 -2.97 8.01 0.97
CA SER A 89 -3.92 9.08 0.66
C SER A 89 -5.01 8.63 -0.31
N MET A 90 -4.62 8.01 -1.43
CA MET A 90 -5.59 7.57 -2.44
C MET A 90 -6.39 6.36 -1.96
N PHE A 91 -5.78 5.47 -1.19
CA PHE A 91 -6.49 4.42 -0.47
C PHE A 91 -7.64 5.01 0.36
N ALA A 92 -7.38 6.02 1.18
CA ALA A 92 -8.38 6.66 2.02
C ALA A 92 -9.49 7.36 1.21
N VAL A 93 -9.17 7.98 0.07
CA VAL A 93 -10.17 8.50 -0.87
C VAL A 93 -11.06 7.36 -1.40
N GLY A 94 -10.48 6.21 -1.72
CA GLY A 94 -11.22 5.00 -2.12
C GLY A 94 -12.20 4.54 -1.04
N VAL A 95 -11.76 4.52 0.23
CA VAL A 95 -12.64 4.23 1.38
C VAL A 95 -13.79 5.22 1.47
N ILE A 96 -13.53 6.53 1.31
CA ILE A 96 -14.57 7.57 1.38
C ILE A 96 -15.61 7.39 0.28
N ILE A 97 -15.19 7.06 -0.95
CA ILE A 97 -16.10 6.77 -2.06
C ILE A 97 -17.04 5.61 -1.70
N ASP A 98 -16.50 4.54 -1.11
CA ASP A 98 -17.28 3.34 -0.74
C ASP A 98 -18.21 3.60 0.44
N LEU A 99 -17.73 4.35 1.45
CA LEU A 99 -18.52 4.74 2.61
C LEU A 99 -19.68 5.66 2.21
N ALA A 100 -19.40 6.68 1.40
CA ALA A 100 -20.41 7.63 0.91
C ALA A 100 -21.29 7.06 -0.20
N ASN A 101 -20.85 5.97 -0.87
CA ASN A 101 -21.49 5.38 -2.04
C ASN A 101 -21.76 6.42 -3.16
N ARG A 102 -20.81 7.35 -3.35
CA ARG A 102 -20.82 8.41 -4.38
C ARG A 102 -19.39 8.88 -4.66
N PRO A 103 -19.12 9.55 -5.79
CA PRO A 103 -17.82 10.16 -6.04
C PRO A 103 -17.36 11.07 -4.89
N ALA A 104 -16.07 11.02 -4.57
CA ALA A 104 -15.43 11.95 -3.66
C ALA A 104 -15.39 13.35 -4.32
N PRO A 105 -15.83 14.40 -3.61
CA PRO A 105 -15.68 15.77 -4.08
C PRO A 105 -14.22 16.12 -4.34
N ARG A 106 -13.95 17.01 -5.30
CA ARG A 106 -12.58 17.44 -5.64
C ARG A 106 -11.80 17.94 -4.42
N GLY A 107 -12.44 18.70 -3.53
CA GLY A 107 -11.81 19.19 -2.29
C GLY A 107 -11.32 18.08 -1.38
N VAL A 108 -12.03 16.94 -1.30
CA VAL A 108 -11.60 15.77 -0.53
C VAL A 108 -10.37 15.13 -1.17
N VAL A 109 -10.38 14.93 -2.50
CA VAL A 109 -9.23 14.36 -3.21
C VAL A 109 -7.98 15.25 -3.01
N VAL A 110 -8.13 16.57 -3.19
CA VAL A 110 -7.05 17.53 -2.98
C VAL A 110 -6.54 17.50 -1.53
N ALA A 111 -7.44 17.49 -0.54
CA ALA A 111 -7.05 17.43 0.86
C ALA A 111 -6.21 16.18 1.19
N PHE A 112 -6.59 15.01 0.66
CA PHE A 112 -5.81 13.79 0.86
C PHE A 112 -4.48 13.78 0.09
N VAL A 113 -4.41 14.33 -1.12
CA VAL A 113 -3.13 14.53 -1.81
C VAL A 113 -2.20 15.44 -0.98
N VAL A 114 -2.72 16.57 -0.50
CA VAL A 114 -1.98 17.49 0.38
C VAL A 114 -1.54 16.78 1.67
N ALA A 115 -2.38 15.92 2.26
CA ALA A 115 -2.01 15.14 3.43
C ALA A 115 -0.87 14.14 3.14
N GLY A 116 -0.85 13.51 1.96
CA GLY A 116 0.22 12.59 1.56
C GLY A 116 1.54 13.32 1.31
N ILE A 117 1.49 14.50 0.69
CA ILE A 117 2.65 15.41 0.55
C ILE A 117 3.11 15.90 1.92
N GLY A 118 2.18 16.25 2.81
CA GLY A 118 2.47 16.68 4.17
C GLY A 118 3.15 15.58 4.99
N PHE A 119 2.69 14.34 4.86
CA PHE A 119 3.38 13.17 5.41
C PHE A 119 4.83 13.09 4.90
N TYR A 120 5.03 13.15 3.58
CA TYR A 120 6.38 13.16 3.01
C TYR A 120 7.23 14.32 3.52
N SER A 121 6.69 15.53 3.60
CA SER A 121 7.39 16.68 4.17
C SER A 121 7.82 16.45 5.62
N LEU A 122 6.99 15.79 6.44
CA LEU A 122 7.39 15.44 7.82
C LEU A 122 8.57 14.48 7.85
N THR A 123 8.68 13.55 6.89
CA THR A 123 9.83 12.64 6.81
C THR A 123 11.16 13.33 6.52
N LEU A 124 11.14 14.57 6.00
CA LEU A 124 12.34 15.37 5.76
C LEU A 124 12.94 15.96 7.04
N PHE A 125 12.14 16.11 8.10
CA PHE A 125 12.53 16.82 9.31
C PHE A 125 12.64 15.91 10.54
N VAL A 126 12.09 14.70 10.47
CA VAL A 126 12.02 13.76 11.60
C VAL A 126 12.98 12.59 11.38
N SER A 127 13.93 12.40 12.31
CA SER A 127 14.75 11.19 12.35
C SER A 127 13.90 9.96 12.65
N GLY A 128 14.14 8.85 11.95
CA GLY A 128 13.25 7.69 12.01
C GLY A 128 11.99 7.85 11.15
N SER A 129 12.15 8.39 9.94
CA SER A 129 11.10 8.63 8.93
C SER A 129 10.17 7.43 8.70
N PHE A 130 10.67 6.21 8.87
CA PHE A 130 9.87 5.01 8.73
C PHE A 130 8.81 4.83 9.84
N LEU A 131 9.09 5.24 11.08
CA LEU A 131 8.08 5.21 12.16
C LEU A 131 6.94 6.19 11.86
N VAL A 132 7.26 7.36 11.29
CA VAL A 132 6.27 8.35 10.85
C VAL A 132 5.34 7.72 9.80
N PHE A 133 5.89 6.91 8.89
CA PHE A 133 5.10 6.17 7.91
C PHE A 133 4.15 5.17 8.57
N ILE A 134 4.66 4.33 9.48
CA ILE A 134 3.84 3.34 10.20
C ILE A 134 2.66 4.01 10.91
N LEU A 135 2.88 5.16 11.57
CA LEU A 135 1.81 5.89 12.26
C LEU A 135 0.77 6.45 11.27
N TYR A 136 1.23 7.02 10.16
CA TYR A 136 0.35 7.52 9.11
C TYR A 136 -0.49 6.41 8.48
N GLU A 137 0.15 5.28 8.16
CA GLU A 137 -0.51 4.08 7.66
C GLU A 137 -1.55 3.55 8.67
N ALA A 138 -1.17 3.41 9.94
CA ALA A 138 -2.03 2.88 10.98
C ALA A 138 -3.33 3.69 11.15
N VAL A 139 -3.24 5.02 11.15
CA VAL A 139 -4.42 5.90 11.24
C VAL A 139 -5.39 5.64 10.08
N LEU A 140 -4.86 5.53 8.86
CA LEU A 140 -5.69 5.34 7.67
C LEU A 140 -6.24 3.91 7.55
N LEU A 141 -5.50 2.89 7.98
CA LEU A 141 -5.97 1.52 8.05
C LEU A 141 -7.05 1.35 9.13
N LEU A 142 -6.92 1.99 10.29
CA LEU A 142 -7.96 1.98 11.33
C LEU A 142 -9.23 2.71 10.88
N PHE A 143 -9.10 3.86 10.22
CA PHE A 143 -10.22 4.52 9.57
C PHE A 143 -10.92 3.59 8.56
N ALA A 144 -10.16 2.91 7.72
CA ALA A 144 -10.70 1.98 6.73
C ALA A 144 -11.37 0.76 7.36
N LEU A 145 -10.78 0.21 8.41
CA LEU A 145 -11.33 -0.90 9.19
C LEU A 145 -12.71 -0.52 9.74
N GLY A 146 -12.83 0.67 10.35
CA GLY A 146 -14.10 1.20 10.85
C GLY A 146 -15.12 1.43 9.73
N ALA A 147 -14.70 2.03 8.61
CA ALA A 147 -15.56 2.32 7.47
C ALA A 147 -16.12 1.02 6.83
N TYR A 148 -15.29 0.03 6.54
CA TYR A 148 -15.74 -1.22 5.94
C TYR A 148 -16.52 -2.10 6.92
N SER A 149 -16.21 -2.05 8.22
CA SER A 149 -17.04 -2.66 9.26
C SER A 149 -18.45 -2.06 9.25
N ALA A 150 -18.56 -0.73 9.19
CA ALA A 150 -19.85 -0.05 9.10
C ALA A 150 -20.62 -0.41 7.82
N ILE A 151 -19.94 -0.48 6.66
CA ILE A 151 -20.57 -0.90 5.39
C ILE A 151 -21.06 -2.35 5.50
N LEU A 152 -20.25 -3.26 6.04
CA LEU A 152 -20.59 -4.67 6.16
C LEU A 152 -21.79 -4.87 7.11
N ILE A 153 -21.79 -4.23 8.27
CA ILE A 153 -22.85 -4.35 9.28
C ILE A 153 -24.15 -3.73 8.78
N ARG A 154 -24.10 -2.49 8.25
CA ARG A 154 -25.30 -1.70 7.91
C ARG A 154 -25.86 -2.02 6.52
N ARG A 155 -25.00 -2.36 5.55
CA ARG A 155 -25.40 -2.55 4.14
C ARG A 155 -25.22 -3.98 3.64
N ARG A 156 -24.61 -4.87 4.43
CA ARG A 156 -24.41 -6.30 4.12
C ARG A 156 -23.76 -6.54 2.75
N LYS A 157 -22.86 -5.64 2.34
CA LYS A 157 -22.20 -5.72 1.02
C LYS A 157 -21.02 -6.68 1.07
N ARG A 158 -21.05 -7.73 0.25
CA ARG A 158 -20.01 -8.77 0.19
C ARG A 158 -18.61 -8.22 -0.12
N PHE A 159 -18.51 -7.19 -0.96
CA PHE A 159 -17.22 -6.57 -1.26
C PHE A 159 -16.54 -5.98 -0.01
N ALA A 160 -17.32 -5.46 0.95
CA ALA A 160 -16.79 -4.90 2.18
C ALA A 160 -16.13 -5.97 3.07
N ALA A 161 -16.56 -7.22 3.00
CA ALA A 161 -15.90 -8.32 3.71
C ALA A 161 -14.50 -8.60 3.14
N TRP A 162 -14.34 -8.55 1.81
CA TRP A 162 -13.02 -8.68 1.17
C TRP A 162 -12.10 -7.51 1.51
N MET A 163 -12.64 -6.28 1.49
CA MET A 163 -11.88 -5.09 1.89
C MET A 163 -11.44 -5.19 3.35
N LEU A 164 -12.34 -5.60 4.26
CA LEU A 164 -12.03 -5.77 5.67
C LEU A 164 -10.96 -6.85 5.91
N ALA A 165 -11.05 -7.98 5.20
CA ALA A 165 -10.04 -9.03 5.28
C ALA A 165 -8.68 -8.54 4.79
N GLY A 166 -8.64 -7.81 3.67
CA GLY A 166 -7.41 -7.21 3.15
C GLY A 166 -6.79 -6.21 4.13
N ILE A 167 -7.60 -5.32 4.71
CA ILE A 167 -7.15 -4.36 5.73
C ILE A 167 -6.62 -5.07 6.98
N ALA A 168 -7.30 -6.11 7.45
CA ALA A 168 -6.83 -6.88 8.61
C ALA A 168 -5.45 -7.51 8.33
N VAL A 169 -5.26 -8.08 7.13
CA VAL A 169 -3.96 -8.62 6.70
C VAL A 169 -2.90 -7.51 6.60
N SER A 170 -3.23 -6.33 6.08
CA SER A 170 -2.29 -5.19 6.04
C SER A 170 -1.91 -4.68 7.43
N ILE A 171 -2.85 -4.65 8.38
CA ILE A 171 -2.52 -4.33 9.78
C ILE A 171 -1.59 -5.38 10.37
N THR A 172 -1.81 -6.67 10.09
CA THR A 172 -0.88 -7.74 10.52
C THR A 172 0.51 -7.56 9.90
N ALA A 173 0.60 -7.21 8.62
CA ALA A 173 1.87 -6.90 7.97
C ALA A 173 2.58 -5.74 8.69
N ALA A 174 1.88 -4.62 8.89
CA ALA A 174 2.43 -3.43 9.56
C ALA A 174 2.92 -3.74 10.99
N VAL A 175 2.23 -4.63 11.73
CA VAL A 175 2.69 -5.09 13.05
C VAL A 175 3.99 -5.89 12.92
N VAL A 176 4.08 -6.85 11.99
CA VAL A 176 5.31 -7.62 11.73
C VAL A 176 6.47 -6.68 11.43
N GLN A 177 6.25 -5.73 10.54
CA GLN A 177 7.22 -4.69 10.19
C GLN A 177 7.66 -3.88 11.41
N ALA A 178 6.72 -3.35 12.19
CA ALA A 178 6.99 -2.49 13.33
C ALA A 178 7.71 -3.19 14.48
N THR A 179 7.50 -4.50 14.66
CA THR A 179 8.19 -5.27 15.70
C THR A 179 9.68 -5.44 15.44
N GLY A 180 10.12 -5.36 14.18
CA GLY A 180 11.53 -5.43 13.77
C GLY A 180 12.28 -6.74 14.06
N THR A 181 11.65 -7.69 14.77
CA THR A 181 12.31 -8.90 15.29
C THR A 181 11.86 -10.19 14.60
N ALA A 182 10.81 -10.12 13.78
CA ALA A 182 10.32 -11.26 13.04
C ALA A 182 11.33 -11.70 11.97
N SER A 183 11.65 -12.99 11.94
CA SER A 183 12.44 -13.61 10.87
C SER A 183 12.06 -15.08 10.70
N ILE A 184 12.14 -15.58 9.47
CA ILE A 184 11.91 -17.00 9.14
C ILE A 184 12.89 -17.46 8.05
N GLN A 185 13.19 -18.75 8.04
CA GLN A 185 13.94 -19.40 6.95
C GLN A 185 12.98 -20.26 6.12
N ILE A 186 12.73 -19.90 4.86
CA ILE A 186 11.99 -20.71 3.88
C ILE A 186 12.84 -20.81 2.62
N VAL A 187 13.74 -21.80 2.55
CA VAL A 187 14.83 -21.90 1.55
C VAL A 187 15.83 -20.75 1.69
N TRP A 188 15.35 -19.50 1.70
CA TRP A 188 16.08 -18.26 1.97
C TRP A 188 15.67 -17.62 3.30
N ALA A 189 16.52 -16.75 3.82
CA ALA A 189 16.23 -15.94 5.01
C ALA A 189 15.32 -14.75 4.69
N PHE A 190 14.23 -14.59 5.44
CA PHE A 190 13.35 -13.43 5.41
C PHE A 190 13.36 -12.77 6.79
N ASP A 191 13.63 -11.47 6.82
CA ASP A 191 13.44 -10.64 8.02
C ASP A 191 12.05 -9.99 8.02
N HIS A 192 11.84 -9.05 8.93
CA HIS A 192 10.58 -8.34 9.09
C HIS A 192 10.14 -7.61 7.81
N ASN A 193 11.08 -7.09 6.98
CA ASN A 193 10.77 -6.41 5.72
C ASN A 193 10.27 -7.39 4.67
N GLY A 194 11.02 -8.47 4.45
CA GLY A 194 10.59 -9.53 3.53
C GLY A 194 9.24 -10.14 3.93
N LEU A 195 9.05 -10.38 5.23
CA LEU A 195 7.80 -10.89 5.78
C LEU A 195 6.64 -9.91 5.61
N PHE A 196 6.87 -8.62 5.87
CA PHE A 196 5.90 -7.56 5.65
C PHE A 196 5.39 -7.58 4.22
N HIS A 197 6.28 -7.62 3.22
CA HIS A 197 5.89 -7.66 1.82
C HIS A 197 5.08 -8.91 1.46
N LEU A 198 5.49 -10.10 1.93
CA LEU A 198 4.75 -11.34 1.65
C LEU A 198 3.32 -11.30 2.21
N ILE A 199 3.15 -10.83 3.45
CA ILE A 199 1.83 -10.70 4.08
C ILE A 199 1.01 -9.63 3.33
N GLN A 200 1.64 -8.49 3.03
CA GLN A 200 0.98 -7.38 2.34
C GLN A 200 0.55 -7.75 0.93
N ILE A 201 1.26 -8.62 0.21
CA ILE A 201 0.84 -9.15 -1.10
C ILE A 201 -0.50 -9.87 -0.98
N ALA A 202 -0.68 -10.70 0.06
CA ALA A 202 -1.96 -11.34 0.33
C ALA A 202 -3.05 -10.32 0.67
N GLY A 203 -2.71 -9.26 1.43
CA GLY A 203 -3.61 -8.13 1.71
C GLY A 203 -4.08 -7.44 0.44
N VAL A 204 -3.16 -7.10 -0.47
CA VAL A 204 -3.46 -6.48 -1.77
C VAL A 204 -4.35 -7.37 -2.64
N ALA A 205 -4.12 -8.68 -2.66
CA ALA A 205 -4.97 -9.62 -3.39
C ALA A 205 -6.41 -9.64 -2.86
N LEU A 206 -6.60 -9.59 -1.55
CA LEU A 206 -7.92 -9.50 -0.91
C LEU A 206 -8.60 -8.15 -1.19
N LEU A 207 -7.86 -7.05 -1.12
CA LEU A 207 -8.37 -5.72 -1.48
C LEU A 207 -8.81 -5.69 -2.94
N LEU A 208 -7.99 -6.20 -3.87
CA LEU A 208 -8.34 -6.28 -5.29
C LEU A 208 -9.66 -7.03 -5.49
N LYS A 209 -9.86 -8.14 -4.79
CA LYS A 209 -11.12 -8.90 -4.86
C LYS A 209 -12.34 -8.09 -4.36
N GLY A 210 -12.17 -7.22 -3.37
CA GLY A 210 -13.20 -6.28 -2.93
C GLY A 210 -13.38 -5.06 -3.86
N ILE A 211 -12.37 -4.73 -4.66
CA ILE A 211 -12.43 -3.64 -5.64
C ILE A 211 -13.11 -4.11 -6.93
N LEU A 212 -12.85 -5.33 -7.39
CA LEU A 212 -13.48 -5.83 -8.60
C LEU A 212 -15.00 -5.95 -8.47
N PRO A 213 -15.76 -5.73 -9.56
CA PRO A 213 -17.20 -5.88 -9.54
C PRO A 213 -17.56 -7.35 -9.24
N GLY A 214 -18.64 -7.58 -8.51
CA GLY A 214 -19.16 -8.93 -8.29
C GLY A 214 -19.65 -9.57 -9.60
N PRO A 215 -19.83 -10.91 -9.63
CA PRO A 215 -20.52 -11.55 -10.73
C PRO A 215 -21.89 -10.91 -10.92
N ARG A 216 -22.25 -10.64 -12.18
CA ARG A 216 -23.56 -10.11 -12.58
C ARG A 216 -24.66 -11.13 -12.33
#